data_AF-A0Z3E8-F1
#
_entry.id   AF-A0Z3E8-F1
#
_cell.length_a   1.000
_cell.length_b   1.000
_cell.length_c   1.000
_cell.angle_alpha   90.00
_cell.angle_beta   90.00
_cell.angle_gamma   90.00
#
_symmetry.space_group_name_H-M   'P 1'
#
loop_
_entity.id
_entity.type
_entity.pdbx_description
1 polymer ?
#
loop_
_entity_poly.entity_id
_entity_poly.type
_entity_poly.pdbx_seq_one_letter_code
_entity_poly.pdbx_strand_id
1 'polypeptide(L)'
;MGVVKNYIAANAIAYQGVDKGKFLLLYPYPLRVYIMRSHTKKLVDQRLARIEGQVKAVRRLVEEDRYCVDVVRQVQAARAALASMETLIVEDHVDTCVEQALTNGSIDERRDKVNELVGILSGKKK
;
A
#
# COMPACT_ATOMS: atom_id res chain seq x y z
N MET A 1 -19.79 -1.47 -7.12
CA MET A 1 -20.01 -0.08 -6.63
C MET A 1 -19.77 0.13 -5.13
N GLY A 2 -19.75 -0.91 -4.28
CA GLY A 2 -19.57 -0.75 -2.83
C GLY A 2 -18.16 -0.38 -2.34
N VAL A 3 -17.10 -0.83 -3.04
CA VAL A 3 -15.70 -0.59 -2.60
C VAL A 3 -15.25 0.87 -2.82
N VAL A 4 -15.78 1.52 -3.86
CA VAL A 4 -15.49 2.93 -4.21
C VAL A 4 -16.02 3.90 -3.14
N LYS A 5 -17.21 3.63 -2.59
CA LYS A 5 -17.78 4.44 -1.50
C LYS A 5 -16.91 4.38 -0.23
N ASN A 6 -16.31 3.21 0.05
CA ASN A 6 -15.44 3.05 1.22
C ASN A 6 -14.06 3.70 1.07
N TYR A 7 -13.49 3.80 -0.13
CA TYR A 7 -12.21 4.50 -0.33
C TYR A 7 -12.35 6.02 -0.15
N ILE A 8 -13.47 6.58 -0.63
CA ILE A 8 -13.82 7.99 -0.41
C ILE A 8 -14.16 8.25 1.06
N ALA A 9 -14.83 7.31 1.73
CA ALA A 9 -15.15 7.43 3.15
C ALA A 9 -13.94 7.25 4.08
N ALA A 10 -13.01 6.35 3.78
CA ALA A 10 -11.80 6.12 4.59
C ALA A 10 -10.82 7.29 4.50
N ASN A 11 -10.72 7.91 3.33
CA ASN A 11 -9.93 9.12 3.15
C ASN A 11 -10.69 10.37 3.61
N ALA A 12 -12.01 10.32 3.94
CA ALA A 12 -12.89 11.46 4.34
C ALA A 12 -12.26 12.40 5.39
N ILE A 13 -11.43 11.85 6.28
CA ILE A 13 -10.70 12.59 7.31
C ILE A 13 -9.64 13.54 6.70
N ALA A 14 -9.08 13.19 5.55
CA ALA A 14 -8.19 14.04 4.74
C ALA A 14 -8.94 14.98 3.75
N TYR A 15 -10.28 14.92 3.65
CA TYR A 15 -11.09 15.78 2.75
C TYR A 15 -11.61 17.06 3.41
N GLN A 16 -11.39 17.30 4.70
CA GLN A 16 -11.77 18.56 5.32
C GLN A 16 -10.87 19.70 4.83
N GLY A 17 -11.18 20.26 3.66
CA GLY A 17 -10.59 21.53 3.19
C GLY A 17 -10.08 21.55 1.74
N VAL A 18 -10.16 20.47 0.96
CA VAL A 18 -9.69 20.47 -0.44
C VAL A 18 -10.86 20.65 -1.40
N ASP A 19 -10.82 21.74 -2.18
CA ASP A 19 -11.75 22.00 -3.28
C ASP A 19 -11.78 20.81 -4.27
N LYS A 20 -12.99 20.30 -4.56
CA LYS A 20 -13.20 19.15 -5.47
C LYS A 20 -12.58 19.36 -6.86
N GLY A 21 -12.53 20.61 -7.35
CA GLY A 21 -11.87 20.97 -8.60
C GLY A 21 -10.34 20.89 -8.52
N LYS A 22 -9.76 21.26 -7.37
CA LYS A 22 -8.30 21.12 -7.13
C LYS A 22 -7.88 19.67 -6.91
N PHE A 23 -8.76 18.83 -6.36
CA PHE A 23 -8.51 17.41 -6.17
C PHE A 23 -8.35 16.66 -7.50
N LEU A 24 -9.19 16.95 -8.49
CA LEU A 24 -9.07 16.37 -9.85
C LEU A 24 -7.82 16.83 -10.60
N LEU A 25 -7.33 18.04 -10.31
CA LEU A 25 -6.09 18.59 -10.89
C LEU A 25 -4.84 17.97 -10.27
N LEU A 26 -4.91 17.50 -9.02
CA LEU A 26 -3.79 16.84 -8.33
C LEU A 26 -3.68 15.34 -8.67
N TYR A 27 -4.78 14.71 -9.11
CA TYR A 27 -4.82 13.31 -9.51
C TYR A 27 -5.62 13.15 -10.82
N PRO A 28 -5.02 13.47 -11.99
CA PRO A 28 -5.71 13.55 -13.27
C PRO A 28 -5.95 12.18 -13.94
N TYR A 29 -6.03 11.09 -13.17
CA TYR A 29 -6.14 9.73 -13.72
C TYR A 29 -7.45 9.04 -13.31
N PRO A 30 -8.06 8.25 -14.21
CA PRO A 30 -9.31 7.56 -13.91
C PRO A 30 -9.11 6.55 -12.77
N LEU A 31 -9.96 6.64 -11.74
CA LEU A 31 -9.95 5.85 -10.49
C LEU A 31 -9.87 4.31 -10.67
N ARG A 32 -10.09 3.79 -11.88
CA ARG A 32 -9.97 2.36 -12.22
C ARG A 32 -8.52 1.86 -12.21
N VAL A 33 -7.54 2.78 -12.29
CA VAL A 33 -6.09 2.53 -12.39
C VAL A 33 -5.42 2.45 -11.00
N TYR A 34 -6.18 2.36 -9.91
CA TYR A 34 -5.63 2.39 -8.54
C TYR A 34 -6.22 1.33 -7.60
N ILE A 35 -6.91 0.33 -8.15
CA ILE A 35 -7.57 -0.69 -7.34
C ILE A 35 -6.82 -2.02 -7.51
N MET A 36 -6.22 -2.47 -6.41
CA MET A 36 -5.60 -3.78 -6.28
C MET A 36 -6.53 -4.89 -6.78
N ARG A 37 -5.99 -5.87 -7.54
CA ARG A 37 -6.80 -7.00 -8.05
C ARG A 37 -7.44 -7.76 -6.90
N SER A 38 -8.63 -8.33 -7.16
CA SER A 38 -9.41 -9.04 -6.12
C SER A 38 -8.66 -10.21 -5.49
N HIS A 39 -7.83 -10.91 -6.27
CA HIS A 39 -6.97 -11.99 -5.79
C HIS A 39 -5.88 -11.46 -4.85
N THR A 40 -5.11 -10.46 -5.28
CA THR A 40 -4.07 -9.79 -4.50
C THR A 40 -4.65 -9.22 -3.20
N LYS A 41 -5.83 -8.59 -3.26
CA LYS A 41 -6.53 -8.08 -2.07
C LYS A 41 -6.75 -9.16 -1.01
N LYS A 42 -7.21 -10.36 -1.42
CA LYS A 42 -7.42 -11.47 -0.48
C LYS A 42 -6.11 -11.95 0.12
N LEU A 43 -5.05 -12.04 -0.68
CA LEU A 43 -3.73 -12.45 -0.19
C LEU A 43 -3.13 -11.44 0.79
N VAL A 44 -3.26 -10.14 0.50
CA VAL A 44 -2.84 -9.04 1.38
C VAL A 44 -3.59 -9.10 2.70
N ASP A 45 -4.92 -9.26 2.67
CA ASP A 45 -5.76 -9.39 3.88
C ASP A 45 -5.32 -10.58 4.76
N GLN A 46 -5.05 -11.74 4.16
CA GLN A 46 -4.52 -12.90 4.87
C GLN A 46 -3.14 -12.68 5.49
N ARG A 47 -2.24 -11.97 4.78
CA ARG A 47 -0.90 -11.64 5.29
C ARG A 47 -0.99 -10.62 6.42
N LEU A 48 -1.87 -9.63 6.28
CA LEU A 48 -2.10 -8.61 7.30
C LEU A 48 -2.60 -9.24 8.60
N ALA A 49 -3.56 -10.16 8.55
CA ALA A 49 -4.04 -10.88 9.74
C ALA A 49 -2.91 -11.62 10.48
N ARG A 50 -1.94 -12.19 9.76
CA ARG A 50 -0.76 -12.82 10.37
C ARG A 50 0.18 -11.79 11.01
N ILE A 51 0.43 -10.68 10.31
CA ILE A 51 1.28 -9.58 10.81
C ILE A 51 0.67 -8.98 12.08
N GLU A 52 -0.64 -8.79 12.14
CA GLU A 52 -1.34 -8.35 13.35
C GLU A 52 -1.09 -9.30 14.53
N GLY A 53 -1.14 -10.62 14.28
CA GLY A 53 -0.78 -11.63 15.27
C GLY A 53 0.67 -11.50 15.74
N GLN A 54 1.61 -11.25 14.82
CA GLN A 54 3.02 -11.04 15.17
C GLN A 54 3.22 -9.77 16.01
N VAL A 55 2.55 -8.66 15.68
CA VAL A 55 2.63 -7.41 16.45
C VAL A 55 2.01 -7.57 17.84
N LYS A 56 0.87 -8.28 17.95
CA LYS A 56 0.28 -8.64 19.26
C LYS A 56 1.23 -9.50 20.08
N ALA A 57 1.94 -10.44 19.46
CA ALA A 57 2.96 -11.24 20.14
C ALA A 57 4.14 -10.39 20.63
N VAL A 58 4.60 -9.40 19.86
CA VAL A 58 5.63 -8.45 20.32
C VAL A 58 5.17 -7.73 21.59
N ARG A 59 3.94 -7.18 21.59
CA ARG A 59 3.38 -6.53 22.78
C ARG A 59 3.40 -7.47 24.00
N ARG A 60 2.95 -8.72 23.83
CA ARG A 60 2.95 -9.72 24.91
C ARG A 60 4.36 -10.01 25.44
N LEU A 61 5.35 -10.17 24.56
CA LEU A 61 6.74 -10.41 24.99
C LEU A 61 7.29 -9.23 25.82
N VAL A 62 6.90 -8.00 25.49
CA VAL A 62 7.28 -6.81 26.26
C VAL A 62 6.56 -6.78 27.61
N GLU A 63 5.25 -7.06 27.64
CA GLU A 63 4.45 -7.11 28.88
C GLU A 63 4.90 -8.21 29.84
N GLU A 64 5.45 -9.30 29.32
CA GLU A 64 5.99 -10.44 30.10
C GLU A 64 7.47 -10.27 30.49
N ASP A 65 8.06 -9.08 30.30
CA ASP A 65 9.49 -8.78 30.57
C ASP A 65 10.46 -9.83 29.98
N ARG A 66 10.16 -10.31 28.77
CA ARG A 66 10.93 -11.36 28.11
C ARG A 66 12.30 -10.85 27.66
N TYR A 67 13.23 -11.78 27.48
CA TYR A 67 14.58 -11.49 27.04
C TYR A 67 14.59 -10.65 25.76
N CYS A 68 15.32 -9.53 25.79
CA CYS A 68 15.30 -8.52 24.73
C CYS A 68 15.59 -9.10 23.33
N VAL A 69 16.43 -10.13 23.23
CA VAL A 69 16.75 -10.78 21.95
C VAL A 69 15.53 -11.48 21.34
N ASP A 70 14.63 -12.04 22.16
CA ASP A 70 13.40 -12.68 21.67
C ASP A 70 12.42 -11.64 21.12
N VAL A 71 12.31 -10.48 21.80
CA VAL A 71 11.53 -9.34 21.31
C VAL A 71 12.08 -8.86 19.95
N VAL A 72 13.39 -8.67 19.84
CA VAL A 72 14.04 -8.25 18.59
C VAL A 72 13.81 -9.26 17.47
N ARG A 73 13.94 -10.56 17.73
CA ARG A 73 13.66 -11.62 16.75
C ARG A 73 12.22 -11.56 16.27
N GLN A 74 11.26 -11.37 17.17
CA GLN A 74 9.85 -11.27 16.81
C GLN A 74 9.55 -10.01 15.97
N VAL A 75 10.18 -8.87 16.31
CA VAL A 75 10.09 -7.65 15.50
C VAL A 75 10.68 -7.86 14.11
N GLN A 76 11.84 -8.54 13.99
CA GLN A 76 12.44 -8.86 12.70
C GLN A 76 11.53 -9.75 11.85
N ALA A 77 10.85 -10.72 12.47
CA ALA A 77 9.87 -11.57 11.78
C ALA A 77 8.68 -10.75 11.24
N ALA A 78 8.17 -9.80 12.03
CA ALA A 78 7.09 -8.89 11.59
C ALA A 78 7.54 -7.98 10.44
N ARG A 79 8.77 -7.44 10.51
CA ARG A 79 9.34 -6.64 9.42
C ARG A 79 9.49 -7.43 8.12
N ALA A 80 9.97 -8.67 8.20
CA ALA A 80 10.10 -9.54 7.02
C ALA A 80 8.74 -9.86 6.39
N ALA A 81 7.72 -10.10 7.22
CA ALA A 81 6.35 -10.33 6.75
C ALA A 81 5.75 -9.08 6.07
N LEU A 82 5.96 -7.89 6.64
CA LEU A 82 5.58 -6.61 6.04
C LEU A 82 6.25 -6.41 4.68
N ALA A 83 7.58 -6.58 4.61
CA ALA A 83 8.32 -6.46 3.35
C ALA A 83 7.80 -7.43 2.28
N SER A 84 7.53 -8.68 2.64
CA SER A 84 6.96 -9.64 1.69
C SER A 84 5.56 -9.28 1.22
N MET A 85 4.72 -8.70 2.09
CA MET A 85 3.39 -8.20 1.71
C MET A 85 3.48 -6.96 0.82
N GLU A 86 4.43 -6.06 1.08
CA GLU A 86 4.72 -4.90 0.24
C GLU A 86 5.12 -5.31 -1.18
N THR A 87 6.03 -6.28 -1.33
CA THR A 87 6.42 -6.82 -2.65
C THR A 87 5.21 -7.29 -3.45
N LEU A 88 4.28 -8.03 -2.83
CA LEU A 88 3.07 -8.51 -3.49
C LEU A 88 2.17 -7.36 -4.01
N ILE A 89 2.08 -6.26 -3.27
CA ILE A 89 1.30 -5.08 -3.67
C ILE A 89 1.99 -4.36 -4.83
N VAL A 90 3.31 -4.24 -4.78
CA VAL A 90 4.12 -3.63 -5.83
C VAL A 90 4.02 -4.44 -7.14
N GLU A 91 4.13 -5.76 -7.08
CA GLU A 91 3.94 -6.64 -8.24
C GLU A 91 2.56 -6.44 -8.88
N ASP A 92 1.49 -6.39 -8.07
CA ASP A 92 0.14 -6.12 -8.56
C ASP A 92 0.01 -4.74 -9.22
N HIS A 93 0.71 -3.73 -8.69
CA HIS A 93 0.72 -2.39 -9.27
C HIS A 93 1.43 -2.37 -10.63
N VAL A 94 2.55 -3.08 -10.78
CA VAL A 94 3.26 -3.19 -12.07
C VAL A 94 2.37 -3.87 -13.12
N ASP A 95 1.77 -5.00 -12.75
CA ASP A 95 0.89 -5.81 -13.62
C ASP A 95 -0.41 -5.09 -14.04
N THR A 96 -0.76 -3.97 -13.41
CA THR A 96 -2.03 -3.29 -13.69
C THR A 96 -1.81 -1.87 -14.17
N CYS A 97 -1.15 -1.05 -13.36
CA CYS A 97 -1.06 0.38 -13.56
C CYS A 97 0.04 0.72 -14.57
N VAL A 98 1.18 0.03 -14.46
CA VAL A 98 2.32 0.22 -15.37
C VAL A 98 2.05 -0.44 -16.73
N GLU A 99 1.55 -1.67 -16.75
CA GLU A 99 1.20 -2.36 -18.01
C GLU A 99 0.17 -1.58 -18.85
N GLN A 100 -0.85 -1.02 -18.21
CA GLN A 100 -1.85 -0.17 -18.89
C GLN A 100 -1.24 1.12 -19.45
N ALA A 101 -0.37 1.79 -18.69
CA ALA A 101 0.32 2.99 -19.16
C ALA A 101 1.25 2.69 -20.34
N LEU A 102 1.94 1.55 -20.33
CA LEU A 102 2.79 1.12 -21.44
C LEU A 102 1.98 0.80 -22.71
N THR A 103 0.78 0.25 -22.57
CA THR A 103 -0.05 -0.17 -23.69
C THR A 103 -0.85 0.99 -24.29
N ASN A 104 -1.41 1.87 -23.45
CA ASN A 104 -2.41 2.86 -23.85
C ASN A 104 -2.07 4.31 -23.47
N GLY A 105 -0.96 4.57 -22.79
CA GLY A 105 -0.58 5.89 -22.29
C GLY A 105 0.38 6.66 -23.19
N SER A 106 0.39 7.99 -23.06
CA SER A 106 1.39 8.86 -23.67
C SER A 106 2.79 8.61 -23.08
N ILE A 107 3.85 9.15 -23.71
CA ILE A 107 5.22 9.01 -23.20
C ILE A 107 5.36 9.62 -21.80
N ASP A 108 4.70 10.75 -21.55
CA ASP A 108 4.75 11.43 -20.25
C ASP A 108 4.02 10.63 -19.17
N GLU A 109 2.86 10.04 -19.50
CA GLU A 109 2.11 9.18 -18.56
C GLU A 109 2.88 7.93 -18.15
N ARG A 110 3.61 7.31 -19.09
CA ARG A 110 4.49 6.18 -18.77
C ARG A 110 5.60 6.59 -17.81
N ARG A 111 6.20 7.75 -18.04
CA ARG A 111 7.28 8.30 -17.20
C ARG A 111 6.79 8.56 -15.79
N ASP A 112 5.61 9.17 -15.66
CA ASP A 112 5.02 9.49 -14.36
C ASP A 112 4.73 8.24 -13.53
N LYS A 113 4.20 7.17 -14.15
CA LYS A 113 3.96 5.89 -13.45
C LYS A 113 5.22 5.18 -13.02
N VAL A 114 6.25 5.19 -13.86
CA VAL A 114 7.55 4.63 -13.47
C VAL A 114 8.17 5.45 -12.33
N ASN A 115 8.09 6.78 -12.39
CA ASN A 115 8.62 7.67 -11.36
C ASN A 115 7.88 7.53 -10.03
N GLU A 116 6.56 7.34 -10.04
CA GLU A 116 5.73 7.06 -8.86
C GLU A 116 6.23 5.80 -8.15
N LEU A 117 6.43 4.71 -8.89
CA LEU A 117 6.92 3.44 -8.36
C LEU A 117 8.35 3.54 -7.81
N VAL A 118 9.25 4.20 -8.55
CA VAL A 118 10.62 4.45 -8.10
C VAL A 118 10.63 5.30 -6.82
N GLY A 119 9.73 6.27 -6.70
CA GLY A 119 9.58 7.10 -5.49
C GLY A 119 9.25 6.27 -4.26
N ILE A 120 8.29 5.34 -4.38
CA ILE A 120 7.88 4.44 -3.29
C ILE A 120 9.04 3.50 -2.89
N LEU A 121 9.67 2.85 -3.88
CA LEU A 121 10.71 1.84 -3.63
C LEU A 121 12.05 2.42 -3.16
N SER A 122 12.40 3.62 -3.61
CA SER A 122 13.66 4.27 -3.20
C SER A 122 13.62 4.85 -1.79
N GLY A 123 12.46 4.83 -1.13
CA GLY A 123 12.29 5.41 0.20
C GLY A 123 12.55 6.92 0.26
N LYS A 124 12.67 7.61 -0.89
CA LYS A 124 12.80 9.06 -0.97
C LYS A 124 11.46 9.68 -0.58
N LYS A 125 11.31 10.00 0.71
CA LYS A 125 10.32 10.97 1.16
C LYS A 125 10.53 12.26 0.37
N LYS A 126 9.48 12.68 -0.35
CA LYS A 126 9.40 14.04 -0.87
C LYS A 126 9.38 15.04 0.28
#